data_AF-A0A1L8Z9K4-F1
#
_entry.id   AF-A0A1L8Z9K4-F1
#
_cell.length_a   1.000
_cell.length_b   1.000
_cell.length_c   1.000
_cell.angle_alpha   90.00
_cell.angle_beta   90.00
_cell.angle_gamma   90.00
#
_symmetry.space_group_name_H-M   'P 1'
#
loop_
_entity.id
_entity.type
_entity.pdbx_description
1 polymer ?
#
loop_
_entity_poly.entity_id
_entity_poly.type
_entity_poly.pdbx_seq_one_letter_code
_entity_poly.pdbx_strand_id
1 'polypeptide(L)'
;TFEDFIKDYHLARSQAYDYLKIANAIKDGILEESYVIENGVTKTLEFLRKSPNVLKKSKQNPIKPLRFQLKKQESYDFYKSNAKFTGFLLDKLFSDEKEIIKKLMKEYKQLRG
;
A
#
# COMPACT_ATOMS: atom_id res chain seq x y z
N THR A 1 7.53 28.71 -1.80
CA THR A 1 7.07 27.34 -1.45
C THR A 1 6.77 26.56 -2.74
N PHE A 2 6.45 25.26 -2.68
CA PHE A 2 6.06 24.50 -3.88
C PHE A 2 4.80 25.09 -4.55
N GLU A 3 3.89 25.66 -3.76
CA GLU A 3 2.69 26.33 -4.29
C GLU A 3 3.05 27.62 -5.05
N ASP A 4 3.97 28.43 -4.50
CA ASP A 4 4.41 29.66 -5.17
C ASP A 4 5.10 29.34 -6.51
N PHE A 5 5.98 28.32 -6.52
CA PHE A 5 6.63 27.85 -7.74
C PHE A 5 5.59 27.46 -8.81
N ILE A 6 4.62 26.62 -8.46
CA ILE A 6 3.59 26.19 -9.43
C ILE A 6 2.79 27.38 -9.96
N LYS A 7 2.53 28.38 -9.11
CA LYS A 7 1.77 29.58 -9.45
C LYS A 7 2.51 30.44 -10.48
N ASP A 8 3.83 30.61 -10.35
CA ASP A 8 4.65 31.38 -11.28
C ASP A 8 4.66 30.79 -12.70
N TYR A 9 4.47 29.47 -12.81
CA TYR A 9 4.41 28.76 -14.10
C TYR A 9 2.98 28.45 -14.56
N HIS A 10 1.96 28.95 -13.86
CA HIS A 10 0.54 28.68 -14.15
C HIS A 10 0.20 27.19 -14.31
N LEU A 11 0.88 26.33 -13.55
CA LEU A 11 0.69 24.88 -13.63
C LEU A 11 -0.40 24.40 -12.66
N ALA A 12 -1.06 23.30 -12.99
CA ALA A 12 -1.81 22.55 -11.99
C ALA A 12 -0.84 21.75 -11.10
N ARG A 13 -1.19 21.55 -9.82
CA ARG A 13 -0.37 20.74 -8.90
C ARG A 13 -0.07 19.34 -9.45
N SER A 14 -1.06 18.69 -10.06
CA SER A 14 -0.89 17.36 -10.69
C SER A 14 0.12 17.38 -11.83
N GLN A 15 0.05 18.39 -12.71
CA GLN A 15 0.99 18.55 -13.83
C GLN A 15 2.42 18.79 -13.35
N ALA A 16 2.60 19.61 -12.32
CA ALA A 16 3.92 19.83 -11.74
C ALA A 16 4.54 18.52 -11.18
N TYR A 17 3.73 17.69 -10.52
CA TYR A 17 4.20 16.36 -10.08
C TYR A 17 4.54 15.43 -11.25
N ASP A 18 3.76 15.46 -12.33
CA ASP A 18 4.05 14.68 -13.53
C ASP A 18 5.38 15.10 -14.19
N TYR A 19 5.67 16.40 -14.25
CA TYR A 19 6.97 16.90 -14.74
C TYR A 19 8.13 16.53 -13.83
N LEU A 20 7.97 16.66 -12.51
CA LEU A 20 8.98 16.18 -11.56
C LEU A 20 9.25 14.68 -11.72
N LYS A 21 8.21 13.89 -12.01
CA LYS A 21 8.34 12.46 -12.25
C LYS A 21 9.16 12.15 -13.50
N ILE A 22 8.92 12.89 -14.59
CA ILE A 22 9.71 12.77 -15.83
C ILE A 22 11.16 13.19 -15.58
N ALA A 23 11.38 14.34 -14.94
CA ALA A 23 12.71 14.85 -14.63
C ALA A 23 13.54 13.88 -13.78
N ASN A 24 12.92 13.26 -12.77
CA ASN A 24 13.57 12.22 -11.96
C ASN A 24 13.90 10.97 -12.80
N ALA A 25 13.00 10.52 -13.67
CA ALA A 25 13.27 9.38 -14.54
C ALA A 25 14.43 9.63 -15.52
N ILE A 26 14.57 10.86 -16.01
CA ILE A 26 15.73 11.27 -16.83
C ILE A 26 17.00 11.28 -16.00
N LYS A 27 16.96 11.89 -14.82
CA LYS A 27 18.09 11.95 -13.89
C LYS A 27 18.59 10.55 -13.50
N ASP A 28 17.68 9.61 -13.32
CA ASP A 28 17.98 8.22 -12.96
C ASP A 28 18.40 7.36 -14.16
N GLY A 29 18.48 7.94 -15.36
CA GLY A 29 18.87 7.24 -16.60
C GLY A 29 17.85 6.23 -17.12
N ILE A 30 16.60 6.29 -16.62
CA ILE A 30 15.52 5.37 -17.01
C ILE A 30 14.81 5.85 -18.28
N LEU A 31 14.95 7.13 -18.61
CA LEU A 31 14.27 7.79 -19.70
C LEU A 31 15.24 8.76 -20.37
N GLU A 32 15.38 8.69 -21.69
CA GLU A 32 16.13 9.70 -22.43
C GLU A 32 15.27 10.94 -22.68
N GLU A 33 15.90 12.12 -22.68
CA GLU A 33 15.21 13.38 -22.96
C GLU A 33 14.61 13.41 -24.38
N SER A 34 15.33 12.84 -25.35
CA SER A 34 14.89 12.65 -26.75
C SER A 34 13.51 11.97 -26.82
N TYR A 35 13.30 10.92 -26.03
CA TYR A 35 12.04 10.19 -26.00
C TYR A 35 10.87 11.07 -25.58
N VAL A 36 11.07 11.99 -24.62
CA VAL A 36 10.04 12.91 -24.14
C VAL A 36 9.66 13.90 -25.23
N ILE A 37 10.65 14.41 -25.96
CA ILE A 37 10.46 15.36 -27.06
C ILE A 37 9.68 14.70 -28.20
N GLU A 38 10.02 13.45 -28.55
CA GLU A 38 9.38 12.72 -29.66
C GLU A 38 7.96 12.23 -29.33
N ASN A 39 7.74 11.74 -28.10
CA ASN A 39 6.49 11.06 -27.73
C ASN A 39 5.53 11.95 -26.93
N GLY A 40 6.01 13.09 -26.44
CA GLY A 40 5.25 14.00 -25.59
C GLY A 40 5.02 13.48 -24.18
N VAL A 41 4.55 14.38 -23.31
CA VAL A 41 4.38 14.14 -21.87
C VAL A 41 3.42 12.97 -21.58
N THR A 42 2.27 12.91 -22.25
CA THR A 42 1.24 11.91 -21.96
C THR A 42 1.74 10.48 -22.20
N LYS A 43 2.33 10.21 -23.37
CA LYS A 43 2.89 8.87 -23.69
C LYS A 43 4.08 8.53 -22.81
N THR A 44 4.90 9.53 -22.48
CA THR A 44 6.02 9.36 -21.53
C THR A 44 5.52 8.91 -20.16
N LEU A 45 4.46 9.52 -19.64
CA LEU A 45 3.88 9.12 -18.36
C LEU A 45 3.28 7.72 -18.41
N GLU A 46 2.65 7.33 -19.52
CA GLU A 46 2.16 5.96 -19.72
C GLU A 46 3.32 4.95 -19.74
N PHE A 47 4.41 5.26 -20.43
CA PHE A 47 5.63 4.45 -20.44
C PHE A 47 6.18 4.28 -19.01
N LEU A 48 6.35 5.39 -18.27
CA LEU A 48 6.85 5.37 -16.89
C LEU A 48 5.91 4.63 -15.91
N ARG A 49 4.62 4.52 -16.21
CA ARG A 49 3.66 3.71 -15.42
C ARG A 49 3.80 2.22 -15.68
N LYS A 50 4.15 1.83 -16.91
CA LYS A 50 4.31 0.41 -17.33
C LYS A 50 5.67 -0.16 -16.95
N SER A 51 6.70 0.68 -16.82
CA SER A 51 8.05 0.26 -16.44
C SER A 51 8.11 -0.23 -14.99
N PRO A 52 8.34 -1.54 -14.74
CA PRO A 52 8.27 -2.14 -13.40
C PRO A 52 9.34 -1.66 -12.43
N ASN A 53 10.38 -0.97 -12.93
CA ASN A 53 11.53 -0.50 -12.16
C ASN A 53 11.47 1.00 -11.78
N VAL A 54 10.61 1.82 -12.39
CA VAL A 54 10.52 3.27 -12.10
C VAL A 54 9.71 3.56 -10.85
N LEU A 55 8.64 2.79 -10.66
CA LEU A 55 7.83 2.86 -9.46
C LEU A 55 8.39 1.81 -8.52
N LYS A 56 9.17 2.22 -7.51
CA LYS A 56 9.36 1.41 -6.29
C LYS A 56 7.97 0.88 -5.96
N LYS A 57 7.73 -0.41 -6.22
CA LYS A 57 6.48 -1.06 -5.84
C LYS A 57 6.28 -0.61 -4.40
N SER A 58 5.12 -0.03 -4.10
CA SER A 58 4.75 0.27 -2.71
C SER A 58 5.14 -0.97 -1.91
N LYS A 59 5.61 -0.81 -0.67
CA LYS A 59 5.81 -1.93 0.27
C LYS A 59 4.44 -2.56 0.54
N GLN A 60 3.86 -3.16 -0.49
CA GLN A 60 2.59 -3.82 -0.51
C GLN A 60 2.91 -5.07 0.28
N ASN A 61 2.37 -5.13 1.48
CA ASN A 61 2.60 -6.27 2.36
C ASN A 61 2.37 -7.54 1.54
N PRO A 62 3.32 -8.50 1.56
CA PRO A 62 3.21 -9.72 0.77
C PRO A 62 1.95 -10.51 1.12
N ILE A 63 1.40 -10.26 2.32
CA ILE A 63 0.17 -10.84 2.83
C ILE A 63 -0.88 -9.74 2.96
N LYS A 64 -2.08 -10.00 2.42
CA LYS A 64 -3.23 -9.10 2.57
C LYS A 64 -3.65 -9.03 4.05
N PRO A 65 -3.98 -7.83 4.57
CA PRO A 65 -4.39 -7.68 5.96
C PRO A 65 -5.68 -8.46 6.24
N LEU A 66 -5.64 -9.28 7.28
CA LEU A 66 -6.81 -10.01 7.78
C LEU A 66 -7.79 -9.03 8.44
N ARG A 67 -9.08 -9.14 8.11
CA ARG A 67 -10.14 -8.29 8.68
C ARG A 67 -11.09 -9.14 9.53
N PHE A 68 -11.29 -8.72 10.78
CA PHE A 68 -12.24 -9.35 11.70
C PHE A 68 -13.45 -8.46 11.92
N GLN A 69 -14.64 -9.06 11.99
CA GLN A 69 -15.84 -8.41 12.48
C GLN A 69 -16.16 -8.96 13.86
N LEU A 70 -15.84 -8.19 14.90
CA LEU A 70 -16.07 -8.58 16.29
C LEU A 70 -17.48 -8.15 16.71
N LYS A 71 -18.13 -8.97 17.54
CA LYS A 71 -19.51 -8.73 18.00
C LYS A 71 -19.63 -7.63 19.07
N LYS A 72 -18.54 -7.36 19.81
CA LYS A 72 -18.52 -6.39 20.91
C LYS A 72 -17.53 -5.27 20.59
N GLN A 73 -17.90 -4.03 20.91
CA GLN A 73 -17.08 -2.86 20.65
C GLN A 73 -15.80 -2.85 21.50
N GLU A 74 -15.92 -3.20 22.79
CA GLU A 74 -14.78 -3.28 23.72
C GLU A 74 -13.68 -4.22 23.23
N SER A 75 -14.04 -5.40 22.70
CA SER A 75 -13.05 -6.34 22.18
C SER A 75 -12.40 -5.80 20.90
N TYR A 76 -13.16 -5.12 20.04
CA TYR A 76 -12.61 -4.43 18.88
C TYR A 76 -11.59 -3.36 19.27
N ASP A 77 -11.92 -2.49 20.21
CA ASP A 77 -11.04 -1.40 20.63
C ASP A 77 -9.76 -1.92 21.28
N PHE A 78 -9.85 -2.99 22.09
CA PHE A 78 -8.69 -3.65 22.66
C PHE A 78 -7.74 -4.21 21.58
N TYR A 79 -8.24 -5.03 20.66
CA TYR A 79 -7.38 -5.64 19.64
C TYR A 79 -6.85 -4.64 18.61
N LYS A 80 -7.61 -3.57 18.33
CA LYS A 80 -7.22 -2.47 17.45
C LYS A 80 -6.09 -1.64 18.05
N SER A 81 -6.21 -1.25 19.32
CA SER A 81 -5.16 -0.50 20.03
C SER A 81 -3.89 -1.33 20.23
N ASN A 82 -4.01 -2.66 20.26
CA ASN A 82 -2.90 -3.60 20.48
C ASN A 82 -2.55 -4.42 19.23
N ALA A 83 -2.62 -3.85 18.02
CA ALA A 83 -2.49 -4.60 16.76
C ALA A 83 -1.24 -5.50 16.64
N LYS A 84 -0.07 -5.06 17.14
CA LYS A 84 1.17 -5.87 17.14
C LYS A 84 1.05 -7.09 18.06
N PHE A 85 0.49 -6.90 19.25
CA PHE A 85 0.22 -7.97 20.20
C PHE A 85 -0.81 -8.95 19.65
N THR A 86 -1.88 -8.45 19.01
CA THR A 86 -2.89 -9.30 18.37
C THR A 86 -2.27 -10.20 17.31
N GLY A 87 -1.34 -9.68 16.49
CA GLY A 87 -0.59 -10.50 15.52
C GLY A 87 0.22 -11.60 16.22
N PHE A 88 1.02 -11.22 17.22
CA PHE A 88 1.81 -12.18 18.01
C PHE A 88 0.94 -13.27 18.67
N LEU A 89 -0.21 -12.88 19.24
CA LEU A 89 -1.15 -13.79 19.90
C LEU A 89 -1.66 -14.84 18.91
N LEU A 90 -2.06 -14.41 17.71
CA LEU A 90 -2.59 -15.32 16.68
C LEU A 90 -1.52 -16.29 16.18
N ASP A 91 -0.29 -15.81 15.95
CA ASP A 91 0.83 -16.66 15.52
C ASP A 91 1.21 -17.68 16.60
N LYS A 92 1.24 -17.26 17.88
CA LYS A 92 1.55 -18.14 19.01
C LYS A 92 0.47 -19.19 19.22
N LEU A 93 -0.80 -18.79 19.19
CA LEU A 93 -1.93 -19.73 19.30
C LEU A 93 -1.86 -20.80 18.21
N PHE A 94 -1.55 -20.39 16.98
CA PHE A 94 -1.47 -21.32 15.85
C PHE A 94 -0.24 -22.25 15.93
N SER A 95 0.88 -21.76 16.45
CA SER A 95 2.13 -22.53 16.52
C SER A 95 2.14 -23.49 17.70
N ASP A 96 1.81 -23.00 18.89
CA ASP A 96 2.06 -23.68 20.16
C ASP A 96 0.77 -24.26 20.78
N GLU A 97 -0.38 -23.64 20.55
CA GLU A 97 -1.63 -23.94 21.27
C GLU A 97 -2.78 -24.42 20.36
N LYS A 98 -2.44 -25.29 19.39
CA LYS A 98 -3.41 -25.84 18.41
C LYS A 98 -4.61 -26.54 19.05
N GLU A 99 -4.44 -27.16 20.21
CA GLU A 99 -5.54 -27.82 20.92
C GLU A 99 -6.61 -26.84 21.40
N ILE A 100 -6.22 -25.64 21.82
CA ILE A 100 -7.17 -24.58 22.18
C ILE A 100 -7.97 -24.15 20.95
N ILE A 101 -7.30 -23.98 19.80
CA ILE A 101 -7.96 -23.67 18.53
C ILE A 101 -8.96 -24.77 18.17
N LYS A 102 -8.58 -26.05 18.26
CA LYS A 102 -9.47 -27.18 17.96
C LYS A 102 -10.72 -27.17 18.84
N LYS A 103 -10.55 -26.93 20.15
CA LYS A 103 -11.66 -26.86 21.10
C LYS A 103 -12.63 -25.74 20.74
N LEU A 104 -12.12 -24.52 20.56
CA LEU A 104 -12.93 -23.35 20.18
C LEU A 104 -13.62 -23.54 18.82
N MET A 105 -12.94 -24.19 17.87
CA MET A 105 -13.52 -24.49 16.56
C MET A 105 -14.67 -25.51 16.65
N LYS A 106 -14.60 -26.46 17.58
CA LYS A 106 -15.69 -27.41 17.86
C LYS A 106 -16.89 -26.68 18.46
N GLU A 107 -16.67 -25.85 19.48
CA GLU A 107 -17.74 -25.04 20.09
C GLU A 107 -18.40 -24.11 19.07
N TYR A 108 -17.61 -23.43 18.24
CA TYR A 108 -18.12 -22.57 17.18
C TYR A 108 -19.00 -23.32 16.16
N LYS A 109 -18.61 -24.54 15.77
CA LYS A 109 -19.40 -25.38 14.86
C LYS A 109 -20.71 -25.81 15.51
N GLN A 110 -20.70 -26.14 16.80
CA GLN A 110 -21.92 -26.53 17.53
C GLN A 110 -22.91 -25.36 17.68
N LEU A 111 -22.42 -24.13 17.81
CA LEU A 111 -23.27 -22.92 17.88
C LEU A 111 -23.83 -22.48 16.52
N ARG A 112 -23.32 -23.02 15.41
CA ARG A 112 -23.81 -22.78 14.04
C ARG A 112 -24.63 -23.95 13.48
N GLY A 113 -24.69 -25.07 14.19
CA GLY A 113 -25.46 -26.27 13.83
C GLY A 113 -26.88 -26.21 14.36
#